data_AF-A0A380ABZ8-F1
#
_entry.id   AF-A0A380ABZ8-F1
#
_cell.length_a   1.000
_cell.length_b   1.000
_cell.length_c   1.000
_cell.angle_alpha   90.00
_cell.angle_beta   90.00
_cell.angle_gamma   90.00
#
_symmetry.space_group_name_H-M   'P 1'
#
loop_
_entity.id
_entity.type
_entity.pdbx_description
1 polymer ?
#
loop_
_entity_poly.entity_id
_entity_poly.type
_entity_poly.pdbx_seq_one_letter_code
_entity_poly.pdbx_strand_id
1 'polypeptide(L)'
;MQIHEKMKAMRMAEGLSQSKFSEMLDISISTVKKYDGGFAEPGSAVLMKILQHPRFIKYTLWMMTGQTAPESGQIAPALAHSGQESAESSQSEKKIG
;
A
#
# COMPACT_ATOMS: atom_id res chain seq x y z
N MET A 1 -8.05 0.27 7.78
CA MET A 1 -6.90 1.15 7.53
C MET A 1 -7.36 2.39 6.78
N GLN A 2 -7.03 3.57 7.31
CA GLN A 2 -7.22 4.85 6.64
C GLN A 2 -6.18 5.05 5.52
N ILE A 3 -6.40 6.03 4.63
CA ILE A 3 -5.55 6.25 3.45
C ILE A 3 -4.08 6.55 3.82
N HIS A 4 -3.86 7.32 4.90
CA HIS A 4 -2.53 7.65 5.39
C HIS A 4 -1.77 6.41 5.89
N GLU A 5 -2.45 5.49 6.57
CA GLU A 5 -1.88 4.24 7.05
C GLU A 5 -1.49 3.33 5.88
N LYS A 6 -2.36 3.25 4.85
CA LYS A 6 -2.08 2.47 3.66
C LYS A 6 -0.89 3.02 2.88
N MET A 7 -0.80 4.33 2.71
CA MET A 7 0.35 4.98 2.10
C MET A 7 1.66 4.70 2.85
N LYS A 8 1.63 4.83 4.18
CA LYS A 8 2.79 4.56 5.02
C LYS A 8 3.23 3.10 4.91
N ALA A 9 2.28 2.15 4.98
CA ALA A 9 2.57 0.72 4.88
C ALA A 9 3.18 0.36 3.51
N MET A 10 2.62 0.90 2.42
CA MET A 10 3.16 0.76 1.06
C MET A 10 4.59 1.30 0.96
N ARG A 11 4.84 2.53 1.43
CA ARG A 11 6.17 3.14 1.41
C ARG A 11 7.20 2.32 2.20
N MET A 12 6.80 1.85 3.39
CA MET A 12 7.69 1.07 4.26
C MET A 12 7.97 -0.33 3.70
N ALA A 13 7.01 -0.99 3.06
CA ALA A 13 7.23 -2.28 2.42
C ALA A 13 8.23 -2.20 1.26
N GLU A 14 8.33 -1.04 0.60
CA GLU A 14 9.34 -0.76 -0.41
C GLU A 14 10.70 -0.32 0.17
N GLY A 15 10.84 -0.26 1.50
CA GLY A 15 12.08 0.16 2.17
C GLY A 15 12.44 1.64 1.94
N LEU A 16 11.46 2.47 1.58
CA LEU A 16 11.69 3.88 1.23
C LEU A 16 11.57 4.78 2.46
N SER A 17 12.55 5.67 2.64
CA SER A 17 12.38 6.82 3.54
C SER A 17 11.40 7.83 2.94
N GLN A 18 10.86 8.72 3.78
CA GLN A 18 10.00 9.81 3.29
C GLN A 18 10.70 10.69 2.26
N SER A 19 12.01 10.93 2.41
CA SER A 19 12.81 11.71 1.46
C SER A 19 12.95 11.02 0.11
N LYS A 20 13.27 9.72 0.09
CA LYS A 20 13.35 8.98 -1.18
C LYS A 20 12.00 8.88 -1.88
N PHE A 21 10.93 8.73 -1.11
CA PHE A 21 9.56 8.71 -1.65
C PHE A 21 9.18 10.07 -2.25
N SER A 22 9.51 11.16 -1.56
CA SER A 22 9.34 12.54 -2.00
C SER A 22 10.06 12.82 -3.32
N GLU A 23 11.33 12.43 -3.42
CA GLU A 23 12.14 12.58 -4.63
C GLU A 23 11.60 11.75 -5.80
N MET A 24 11.31 10.46 -5.57
CA MET A 24 10.82 9.53 -6.60
C MET A 24 9.51 10.00 -7.24
N LEU A 25 8.64 10.59 -6.44
CA LEU A 25 7.32 11.01 -6.89
C LEU A 25 7.24 12.50 -7.16
N ASP A 26 8.34 13.24 -7.05
CA ASP A 26 8.38 14.69 -7.20
C ASP A 26 7.22 15.37 -6.44
N ILE A 27 7.19 15.09 -5.13
CA ILE A 27 6.25 15.63 -4.14
C ILE A 27 7.10 16.18 -3.00
N SER A 28 6.76 17.32 -2.43
CA SER A 28 7.56 17.87 -1.32
C SER A 28 7.60 16.92 -0.10
N ILE A 29 8.75 16.85 0.59
CA ILE A 29 8.93 16.08 1.83
C ILE A 29 7.87 16.46 2.89
N SER A 30 7.53 17.74 2.98
CA SER A 30 6.52 18.27 3.89
C SER A 30 5.13 17.71 3.58
N THR A 31 4.80 17.57 2.29
CA THR A 31 3.54 16.96 1.86
C THR A 31 3.51 15.47 2.19
N VAL A 32 4.60 14.73 1.93
CA VAL A 32 4.71 13.31 2.29
C VAL A 32 4.52 13.10 3.81
N LYS A 33 5.11 13.97 4.64
CA LYS A 33 4.92 13.94 6.10
C LYS A 33 3.46 14.16 6.50
N LYS A 34 2.77 15.09 5.85
CA LYS A 34 1.34 15.35 6.10
C LYS A 34 0.50 14.14 5.71
N TYR A 35 0.79 13.50 4.58
CA TYR A 35 0.09 12.30 4.14
C TYR A 35 0.33 11.14 5.10
N ASP A 36 1.58 10.76 5.38
CA ASP A 36 1.88 9.65 6.29
C ASP A 36 1.36 9.87 7.72
N GLY A 37 1.32 11.13 8.15
CA GLY A 37 0.85 11.53 9.48
C GLY A 37 -0.66 11.72 9.59
N GLY A 38 -1.41 11.58 8.50
CA GLY A 38 -2.88 11.78 8.49
C GLY A 38 -3.32 13.25 8.65
N PHE A 39 -2.40 14.20 8.50
CA PHE A 39 -2.71 15.64 8.57
C PHE A 39 -3.32 16.17 7.26
N ALA A 40 -3.15 15.43 6.16
CA ALA A 40 -3.77 15.71 4.88
C ALA A 40 -3.99 14.40 4.13
N GLU A 41 -4.99 14.37 3.26
CA GLU A 41 -5.19 13.26 2.34
C GLU A 41 -4.68 13.63 0.94
N PRO A 42 -4.08 12.68 0.19
CA PRO A 42 -3.69 12.91 -1.18
C PRO A 42 -4.94 13.10 -2.06
N GLY A 43 -4.97 14.16 -2.86
CA GLY A 43 -5.97 14.30 -3.91
C GLY A 43 -5.80 13.24 -5.00
N SER A 44 -6.83 13.07 -5.84
CA SER A 44 -6.86 12.05 -6.90
C SER A 44 -5.65 12.09 -7.84
N ALA A 45 -5.22 13.29 -8.27
CA ALA A 45 -4.06 13.45 -9.15
C ALA A 45 -2.75 12.93 -8.51
N VAL A 46 -2.55 13.19 -7.22
CA VAL A 46 -1.38 12.70 -6.49
C VAL A 46 -1.46 11.19 -6.30
N LEU A 47 -2.64 10.68 -5.95
CA LEU A 47 -2.85 9.24 -5.78
C LEU A 47 -2.62 8.47 -7.09
N MET A 48 -3.07 9.00 -8.23
CA MET A 48 -2.78 8.43 -9.55
C MET A 48 -1.27 8.45 -9.84
N LYS A 49 -0.57 9.57 -9.61
CA LYS A 49 0.90 9.66 -9.78
C LYS A 49 1.63 8.57 -9.00
N ILE A 50 1.19 8.32 -7.76
CA ILE A 50 1.75 7.27 -6.91
C ILE A 50 1.45 5.89 -7.49
N LEU A 51 0.18 5.56 -7.73
CA LEU A 51 -0.24 4.20 -8.11
C LEU A 51 0.12 3.82 -9.55
N GLN A 52 0.38 4.79 -10.43
CA GLN A 52 0.90 4.53 -11.78
C GLN A 52 2.41 4.31 -11.80
N HIS A 53 3.12 4.58 -10.71
CA HIS A 53 4.55 4.33 -10.64
C HIS A 53 4.83 2.81 -10.66
N PRO A 54 5.79 2.32 -11.47
CA PRO A 54 6.05 0.87 -11.62
C PRO A 54 6.30 0.14 -10.30
N ARG A 55 6.85 0.84 -9.30
CA ARG A 55 7.12 0.28 -7.97
C ARG A 55 5.86 0.09 -7.12
N PHE A 56 4.83 0.90 -7.33
CA PHE A 56 3.62 0.93 -6.48
C PHE A 56 2.36 0.39 -7.16
N ILE A 57 2.36 0.20 -8.48
CA ILE A 57 1.20 -0.26 -9.25
C ILE A 57 0.62 -1.59 -8.76
N LYS A 58 1.46 -2.46 -8.21
CA LYS A 58 1.07 -3.73 -7.57
C LYS A 58 0.20 -3.57 -6.32
N TYR A 59 0.10 -2.37 -5.75
CA TYR A 59 -0.70 -2.08 -4.56
C TYR A 59 -2.04 -1.39 -4.88
N THR A 60 -2.36 -1.17 -6.16
CA THR A 60 -3.51 -0.36 -6.59
C THR A 60 -4.84 -0.88 -6.05
N LEU A 61 -5.12 -2.17 -6.26
CA LEU A 61 -6.38 -2.79 -5.81
C LEU A 61 -6.53 -2.71 -4.29
N TRP A 62 -5.44 -3.02 -3.57
CA TRP A 62 -5.40 -2.98 -2.12
C TRP A 62 -5.54 -1.56 -1.56
N MET A 63 -4.89 -0.59 -2.19
CA MET A 63 -4.97 0.82 -1.80
C MET A 63 -6.43 1.31 -1.90
N MET A 64 -7.10 1.02 -3.02
CA MET A 64 -8.44 1.51 -3.31
C MET A 64 -9.56 0.74 -2.61
N THR A 65 -9.47 -0.59 -2.56
CA THR A 65 -10.59 -1.46 -2.13
C THR A 65 -10.28 -2.30 -0.89
N GLY A 66 -9.01 -2.38 -0.49
CA GLY A 66 -8.56 -3.30 0.56
C GLY A 66 -8.40 -4.75 0.11
N GLN A 67 -8.80 -5.09 -1.12
CA GLN A 67 -8.69 -6.45 -1.68
C GLN A 67 -7.34 -6.68 -2.36
N THR A 68 -6.99 -7.94 -2.55
CA THR A 68 -5.80 -8.37 -3.31
C THR A 68 -6.23 -9.33 -4.43
N ALA A 69 -5.41 -9.42 -5.47
CA ALA A 69 -5.54 -10.36 -6.58
C ALA A 69 -4.12 -10.78 -7.03
N PRO A 70 -3.43 -11.66 -6.27
CA PRO A 70 -2.04 -12.03 -6.50
C PRO A 70 -1.78 -12.58 -7.91
N GLU A 71 -2.74 -13.28 -8.48
CA GLU A 71 -2.73 -13.81 -9.86
C GLU A 71 -2.63 -12.71 -10.92
N SER A 72 -3.11 -11.50 -10.60
CA SER A 72 -2.99 -10.29 -11.44
C SER A 72 -1.84 -9.37 -10.98
N GLY A 73 -0.96 -9.86 -10.09
CA GLY A 73 0.13 -9.08 -9.51
C GLY A 73 -0.32 -7.97 -8.55
N GLN A 74 -1.59 -7.97 -8.11
CA GLN A 74 -2.13 -7.01 -7.15
C GLN A 74 -2.04 -7.59 -5.74
N ILE A 75 -1.15 -7.05 -4.91
CA ILE A 75 -0.83 -7.58 -3.59
C ILE A 75 -1.04 -6.53 -2.50
N ALA A 76 -1.07 -6.98 -1.24
CA ALA A 76 -0.96 -6.09 -0.09
C ALA A 76 0.53 -5.90 0.28
N PRO A 77 0.93 -4.75 0.82
CA PRO A 77 2.26 -4.58 1.43
C PRO A 77 2.47 -5.58 2.57
N ALA A 78 3.67 -6.13 2.72
CA ALA A 78 3.96 -7.12 3.77
C ALA A 78 3.64 -6.61 5.19
N LEU A 79 3.77 -5.30 5.41
CA LEU A 79 3.48 -4.64 6.69
C LEU A 79 2.00 -4.27 6.88
N ALA A 80 1.14 -4.51 5.90
CA ALA A 80 -0.30 -4.22 5.99
C ALA A 80 -1.04 -5.20 6.92
N HIS A 81 -0.49 -6.39 7.17
CA HIS A 81 -1.12 -7.43 7.99
C HIS A 81 -0.84 -7.29 9.49
N SER A 82 0.01 -6.35 9.93
CA SER A 82 0.38 -6.20 11.34
C SER A 82 -0.74 -5.66 12.26
N GLY A 83 -1.98 -5.56 11.78
CA GLY A 83 -3.12 -5.07 12.57
C GLY A 83 -4.49 -5.68 12.21
N GLN A 84 -4.55 -6.73 11.39
CA GLN A 84 -5.79 -7.48 11.14
C GLN A 84 -5.54 -8.94 11.50
N GLU A 85 -6.18 -9.37 12.58
CA GLU A 85 -6.39 -10.79 12.90
C GLU A 85 -6.82 -11.53 11.63
N SER A 86 -6.14 -12.64 11.34
CA SER A 86 -6.42 -13.52 10.20
C SER A 86 -7.89 -13.92 10.19
N ALA A 87 -8.69 -13.26 9.35
CA ALA A 87 -9.87 -13.87 8.80
C ALA A 87 -9.46 -14.56 7.49
N GLU A 88 -9.35 -15.88 7.59
CA GLU A 88 -9.60 -16.87 6.54
C GLU A 88 -8.57 -17.02 5.41
N SER A 89 -7.69 -18.01 5.60
CA SER A 89 -7.30 -18.91 4.51
C SER A 89 -7.11 -20.31 5.09
N SER A 90 -8.22 -20.94 5.49
CA SER A 90 -8.27 -22.38 5.73
C SER A 90 -8.28 -23.11 4.39
N GLN A 91 -7.12 -23.29 3.76
CA GLN A 91 -6.99 -24.28 2.69
C GLN A 91 -6.58 -25.61 3.32
N SER A 92 -7.61 -26.33 3.79
CA SER A 92 -7.53 -27.74 4.15
C SER A 92 -7.70 -28.56 2.87
N GLU A 93 -6.60 -29.08 2.33
CA GLU A 93 -6.64 -30.15 1.35
C GLU A 93 -5.88 -31.36 1.91
N LYS A 94 -6.53 -32.06 2.84
CA LYS A 94 -6.18 -33.43 3.20
C LYS A 94 -6.87 -34.36 2.20
N LYS A 95 -6.18 -34.76 1.13
CA LYS A 95 -6.60 -35.88 0.28
C LYS A 95 -5.82 -37.12 0.68
N ILE A 96 -6.52 -38.02 1.37
CA ILE A 96 -6.10 -39.41 1.62
C ILE A 96 -6.66 -40.22 0.45
N GLY A 97 -5.80 -41.02 -0.18
CA GLY A 97 -6.13 -42.05 -1.17
C GLY A 97 -5.00 -43.05 -1.19
#